data_AF-A0A6V7VSU9-F1
#
_entry.id   AF-A0A6V7VSU9-F1
#
_cell.length_a   1.000
_cell.length_b   1.000
_cell.length_c   1.000
_cell.angle_alpha   90.00
_cell.angle_beta   90.00
_cell.angle_gamma   90.00
#
_symmetry.space_group_name_H-M   'P 1'
#
loop_
_entity.id
_entity.type
_entity.pdbx_description
1 polymer ?
#
loop_
_entity_poly.entity_id
_entity_poly.type
_entity_poly.pdbx_seq_one_letter_code
_entity_poly.pdbx_strand_id
1 'polypeptide(L)'
;MRGYLQVSKTKFLHYVFTKSQNNPDKDPLVLWLNGGPGCSSLLGLFTELGPYLLSEDGSKLIKNPYSWNNKANVLFLESPAGLDILIQLMEILLLMMMNWISILNNFYLKTANYNYEALKQFFNKFPDFKGRPTIISGESYAGVYLPMLANVIINGQKNYPINLKGVLIGNGYLSRTLNINTMLIYARGHAFVDEGLWQSYSKECCNGCIDTCDIWAYVINRNTTCYNHTVAIFDQFSDCISNGYDIYLNCGMSTKSSQSLANNKLLRLFSRTPFMLKTLGSLLLEENKFENLKTQSEDERYDPAIIPCVDDNILTNYINLPKVRETLNIPKSLNNTWYECSDFIYDDQYDDMLDFMKNIIKAKVPVLAYYGDTDIVCNFLLGERFADQLGIKLLTPKNPWIFEKKMVVLLLNMMDLLY
;
A
#
# COMPACT_ATOMS: atom_id res chain seq x y z
N MET A 1 0.85 -3.64 -24.37
CA MET A 1 0.20 -2.38 -24.80
C MET A 1 0.39 -1.35 -23.70
N ARG A 2 0.47 -0.05 -24.00
CA ARG A 2 0.67 1.00 -22.99
C ARG A 2 0.08 2.34 -23.44
N GLY A 3 -0.26 3.20 -22.49
CA GLY A 3 -0.76 4.55 -22.77
C GLY A 3 -1.57 5.09 -21.61
N TYR A 4 -2.58 5.90 -21.91
CA TYR A 4 -3.42 6.55 -20.90
C TYR A 4 -4.90 6.21 -21.05
N LEU A 5 -5.61 6.21 -19.92
CA LEU A 5 -7.06 6.07 -19.79
C LEU A 5 -7.61 7.37 -19.19
N GLN A 6 -8.54 8.02 -19.90
CA GLN A 6 -9.14 9.27 -19.46
C GLN A 6 -10.25 9.00 -18.43
N VAL A 7 -10.00 9.31 -17.16
CA VAL A 7 -10.92 9.00 -16.05
C VAL A 7 -11.80 10.18 -15.64
N SER A 8 -11.48 11.37 -16.14
CA SER A 8 -12.32 12.57 -16.01
C SER A 8 -12.01 13.55 -17.16
N LYS A 9 -12.66 14.72 -17.17
CA LYS A 9 -12.36 15.77 -18.16
C LYS A 9 -10.89 16.19 -18.16
N THR A 10 -10.19 16.08 -17.03
CA THR A 10 -8.83 16.60 -16.84
C THR A 10 -7.82 15.57 -16.32
N LYS A 11 -8.27 14.35 -15.99
CA LYS A 11 -7.42 13.34 -15.35
C LYS A 11 -7.24 12.13 -16.26
N PHE A 12 -6.00 11.64 -16.33
CA PHE A 12 -5.59 10.48 -17.10
C PHE A 12 -4.76 9.56 -16.20
N LEU A 13 -4.99 8.25 -16.28
CA LEU A 13 -4.16 7.25 -15.63
C LEU A 13 -3.30 6.54 -16.66
N HIS A 14 -1.99 6.46 -16.43
CA HIS A 14 -1.10 5.64 -17.25
C HIS A 14 -1.34 4.17 -16.95
N TYR A 15 -1.21 3.34 -17.98
CA TYR A 15 -1.24 1.89 -17.82
C TYR A 15 -0.22 1.19 -18.70
N VAL A 16 0.22 0.03 -18.22
CA VAL A 16 0.87 -0.99 -19.02
C VAL A 16 0.04 -2.27 -18.95
N PHE A 17 -0.29 -2.80 -20.11
CA PHE A 17 -1.10 -4.00 -20.27
C PHE A 17 -0.30 -5.11 -20.93
N THR A 18 -0.20 -6.26 -20.26
CA THR A 18 0.49 -7.47 -20.72
C THR A 18 -0.54 -8.54 -21.03
N LYS A 19 -0.50 -9.10 -22.24
CA LYS A 19 -1.38 -10.22 -22.61
C LYS A 19 -0.89 -11.50 -21.94
N SER A 20 -1.82 -12.43 -21.70
CA SER A 20 -1.47 -13.77 -21.22
C SER A 20 -0.53 -14.48 -22.21
N GLN A 21 0.45 -15.21 -21.69
CA GLN A 21 1.34 -16.09 -22.46
C GLN A 21 0.70 -17.47 -22.72
N ASN A 22 -0.42 -17.80 -22.07
CA ASN A 22 -1.12 -19.06 -22.23
C ASN A 22 -2.24 -18.96 -23.29
N ASN A 23 -3.37 -18.32 -22.96
CA ASN A 23 -4.44 -18.07 -23.92
C ASN A 23 -5.05 -16.67 -23.68
N PRO A 24 -4.49 -15.61 -24.29
CA PRO A 24 -4.91 -14.24 -24.02
C PRO A 24 -6.39 -13.96 -24.35
N ASP A 25 -6.98 -14.73 -25.25
CA ASP A 25 -8.38 -14.58 -25.67
C ASP A 25 -9.37 -15.33 -24.75
N LYS A 26 -8.88 -16.13 -23.80
CA LYS A 26 -9.71 -16.88 -22.82
C LYS A 26 -9.38 -16.52 -21.37
N ASP A 27 -8.10 -16.35 -21.06
CA ASP A 27 -7.57 -16.11 -19.73
C ASP A 27 -8.11 -14.80 -19.11
N PRO A 28 -8.27 -14.73 -17.77
CA PRO A 28 -8.89 -13.60 -17.09
C PRO A 28 -8.11 -12.30 -17.27
N LEU A 29 -8.78 -11.18 -17.03
CA LEU A 29 -8.13 -9.88 -16.80
C LEU A 29 -7.81 -9.75 -15.32
N VAL A 30 -6.58 -9.39 -14.99
CA VAL A 30 -6.13 -9.06 -13.65
C VAL A 30 -5.67 -7.60 -13.64
N LEU A 31 -6.35 -6.76 -12.87
CA LEU A 31 -5.86 -5.41 -12.56
C LEU A 31 -4.83 -5.51 -11.43
N TRP A 32 -3.69 -4.84 -11.55
CA TRP A 32 -2.69 -4.70 -10.50
C TRP A 32 -2.53 -3.24 -10.08
N LEU A 33 -2.55 -3.01 -8.76
CA LEU A 33 -2.31 -1.73 -8.10
C LEU A 33 -1.25 -1.89 -7.01
N ASN A 34 -0.12 -1.19 -7.13
CA ASN A 34 0.75 -1.01 -5.96
C ASN A 34 0.11 -0.02 -4.97
N GLY A 35 0.66 0.01 -3.75
CA GLY A 35 0.13 0.78 -2.64
C GLY A 35 0.83 2.13 -2.45
N GLY A 36 1.54 2.25 -1.34
CA GLY A 36 2.19 3.47 -0.88
C GLY A 36 1.51 4.07 0.34
N PRO A 37 0.54 4.98 0.20
CA PRO A 37 -0.21 5.33 -1.02
C PRO A 37 0.63 6.10 -2.07
N GLY A 38 0.14 6.24 -3.31
CA GLY A 38 0.82 7.06 -4.33
C GLY A 38 2.07 6.44 -4.95
N CYS A 39 2.32 5.15 -4.73
CA CYS A 39 3.38 4.42 -5.43
C CYS A 39 2.88 3.89 -6.78
N SER A 40 3.77 3.88 -7.76
CA SER A 40 3.46 3.48 -9.12
C SER A 40 3.28 1.97 -9.24
N SER A 41 2.28 1.55 -10.02
CA SER A 41 2.11 0.14 -10.39
C SER A 41 3.15 -0.38 -11.40
N LEU A 42 4.04 0.48 -11.89
CA LEU A 42 5.21 0.04 -12.65
C LEU A 42 6.25 -0.64 -11.74
N LEU A 43 6.19 -0.40 -10.42
CA LEU A 43 6.95 -1.15 -9.43
C LEU A 43 6.68 -2.65 -9.58
N GLY A 44 5.41 -3.07 -9.48
CA GLY A 44 5.06 -4.48 -9.64
C GLY A 44 5.30 -5.04 -11.04
N LEU A 45 5.26 -4.18 -12.07
CA LEU A 45 5.64 -4.59 -13.42
C LEU A 45 7.13 -4.95 -13.52
N PHE A 46 8.01 -4.11 -12.99
CA PHE A 46 9.44 -4.23 -13.24
C PHE A 46 10.22 -4.90 -12.12
N THR A 47 9.63 -5.15 -10.95
CA THR A 47 10.37 -5.71 -9.81
C THR A 47 9.70 -6.93 -9.18
N GLU A 48 8.41 -7.16 -9.44
CA GLU A 48 7.66 -8.24 -8.78
C GLU A 48 7.16 -9.30 -9.78
N LEU A 49 6.07 -9.01 -10.49
CA LEU A 49 5.23 -10.02 -11.13
C LEU A 49 5.08 -9.83 -12.64
N GLY A 50 5.66 -8.78 -13.20
CA GLY A 50 5.66 -8.56 -14.64
C GLY A 50 6.51 -9.57 -15.42
N PRO A 51 6.36 -9.60 -16.76
CA PRO A 51 7.00 -10.59 -17.62
C PRO A 51 8.52 -10.45 -17.69
N TYR A 52 9.05 -9.27 -17.36
CA TYR A 52 10.48 -9.01 -17.28
C TYR A 52 10.75 -8.11 -16.08
N LEU A 53 11.76 -8.48 -15.30
CA LEU A 53 12.21 -7.71 -14.14
C LEU A 53 13.46 -6.92 -14.49
N LEU A 54 13.62 -5.75 -13.88
CA LEU A 54 14.83 -4.96 -13.96
C LEU A 54 15.95 -5.65 -13.18
N SER A 55 17.16 -5.69 -13.73
CA SER A 55 18.33 -6.22 -13.03
C SER A 55 18.72 -5.32 -11.85
N GLU A 56 19.43 -5.88 -10.87
CA GLU A 56 19.89 -5.16 -9.67
C GLU A 56 20.71 -3.90 -9.99
N ASP A 57 21.43 -3.89 -11.11
CA ASP A 57 22.21 -2.73 -11.58
C ASP A 57 21.42 -1.77 -12.48
N GLY A 58 20.13 -2.02 -12.72
CA GLY A 58 19.27 -1.23 -13.59
C GLY A 58 19.61 -1.31 -15.08
N SER A 59 20.57 -2.15 -15.49
CA SER A 59 21.15 -2.10 -16.84
C SER A 59 20.32 -2.84 -17.89
N LYS A 60 19.50 -3.83 -17.49
CA LYS A 60 18.74 -4.66 -18.43
C LYS A 60 17.47 -5.25 -17.83
N LEU A 61 16.58 -5.69 -18.72
CA LEU A 61 15.40 -6.46 -18.36
C LEU A 61 15.68 -7.97 -18.48
N ILE A 62 15.37 -8.71 -17.43
CA ILE A 62 15.55 -10.17 -17.31
C ILE A 62 14.17 -10.83 -17.34
N LYS A 63 14.00 -11.87 -18.15
CA LYS A 63 12.71 -12.59 -18.24
C LYS A 63 12.32 -13.18 -16.89
N ASN A 64 11.09 -12.94 -16.45
CA ASN A 64 10.53 -13.51 -15.24
C ASN A 64 9.85 -14.85 -15.56
N PRO A 65 10.40 -16.00 -15.11
CA PRO A 65 9.73 -17.29 -15.32
C PRO A 65 8.44 -17.44 -14.51
N TYR A 66 8.25 -16.64 -13.46
CA TYR A 66 7.10 -16.70 -12.54
C TYR A 66 6.09 -15.57 -12.76
N SER A 67 6.15 -14.87 -13.91
CA SER A 67 5.24 -13.76 -14.17
C SER A 67 3.77 -14.17 -14.09
N TRP A 68 2.95 -13.31 -13.51
CA TRP A 68 1.49 -13.50 -13.46
C TRP A 68 0.87 -13.55 -14.85
N ASN A 69 1.49 -12.89 -15.85
CA ASN A 69 0.99 -12.97 -17.22
C ASN A 69 1.22 -14.35 -17.88
N ASN A 70 1.80 -15.32 -17.18
CA ASN A 70 1.81 -16.72 -17.62
C ASN A 70 0.40 -17.34 -17.67
N LYS A 71 -0.55 -16.81 -16.88
CA LYS A 71 -1.92 -17.36 -16.75
C LYS A 71 -3.04 -16.31 -16.83
N ALA A 72 -2.69 -15.04 -16.99
CA ALA A 72 -3.66 -13.95 -17.02
C ALA A 72 -3.22 -12.81 -17.96
N ASN A 73 -4.19 -12.01 -18.37
CA ASN A 73 -3.93 -10.72 -18.98
C ASN A 73 -3.80 -9.70 -17.83
N VAL A 74 -2.63 -9.07 -17.64
CA VAL A 74 -2.35 -8.22 -16.47
C VAL A 74 -2.29 -6.74 -16.87
N LEU A 75 -3.12 -5.93 -16.24
CA LEU A 75 -3.21 -4.48 -16.38
C LEU A 75 -2.57 -3.82 -15.15
N PHE A 76 -1.38 -3.26 -15.32
CA PHE A 76 -0.72 -2.42 -14.32
C PHE A 76 -1.21 -0.99 -14.51
N LEU A 77 -1.87 -0.42 -13.50
CA LEU A 77 -2.49 0.91 -13.57
C LEU A 77 -1.82 1.85 -12.58
N GLU A 78 -1.17 2.91 -13.05
CA GLU A 78 -0.63 3.94 -12.16
C GLU A 78 -1.82 4.77 -11.61
N SER A 79 -2.08 4.65 -10.30
CA SER A 79 -3.20 5.27 -9.60
C SER A 79 -2.78 5.61 -8.17
N PRO A 80 -3.23 6.71 -7.56
CA PRO A 80 -4.29 7.65 -7.95
C PRO A 80 -3.93 8.64 -9.08
N ALA A 81 -4.94 9.32 -9.63
CA ALA A 81 -4.75 10.33 -10.69
C ALA A 81 -4.12 11.61 -10.14
N GLY A 82 -2.93 11.99 -10.63
CA GLY A 82 -2.22 13.20 -10.19
C GLY A 82 -0.89 12.95 -9.50
N LEU A 83 -0.16 11.89 -9.88
CA LEU A 83 1.26 11.71 -9.54
C LEU A 83 2.16 12.86 -10.08
N ASP A 84 1.60 13.80 -10.85
CA ASP A 84 2.25 15.03 -11.29
C ASP A 84 2.19 16.13 -10.22
N ILE A 85 3.37 16.52 -9.72
CA ILE A 85 3.63 17.59 -8.74
C ILE A 85 2.84 18.90 -9.03
N LEU A 86 2.72 19.30 -10.29
CA LEU A 86 2.04 20.54 -10.69
C LEU A 86 0.52 20.51 -10.45
N ILE A 87 -0.11 19.35 -10.66
CA ILE A 87 -1.54 19.19 -10.41
C ILE A 87 -1.80 19.13 -8.90
N GLN A 88 -0.86 18.55 -8.14
CA GLN A 88 -0.91 18.54 -6.67
C GLN A 88 -0.79 19.95 -6.10
N LEU A 89 0.15 20.78 -6.59
CA LEU A 89 0.30 22.17 -6.14
C LEU A 89 -0.95 23.01 -6.42
N MET A 90 -1.60 22.79 -7.58
CA MET A 90 -2.88 23.45 -7.89
C MET A 90 -4.03 22.95 -7.01
N GLU A 91 -4.09 21.65 -6.72
CA GLU A 91 -5.08 21.09 -5.79
C GLU A 91 -4.84 21.59 -4.37
N ILE A 92 -3.58 21.67 -3.90
CA ILE A 92 -3.18 22.25 -2.61
C ILE A 92 -3.60 23.72 -2.53
N LEU A 93 -3.33 24.52 -3.57
CA LEU A 93 -3.73 25.92 -3.61
C LEU A 93 -5.26 26.07 -3.55
N LEU A 94 -6.00 25.18 -4.23
CA LEU A 94 -7.47 25.16 -4.20
C LEU A 94 -8.01 24.70 -2.82
N LEU A 95 -7.33 23.73 -2.19
CA LEU A 95 -7.61 23.20 -0.86
C LEU A 95 -7.38 24.27 0.21
N MET A 96 -6.34 25.10 0.09
CA MET A 96 -6.09 26.24 0.99
C MET A 96 -7.19 27.31 0.93
N MET A 97 -8.02 27.32 -0.12
CA MET A 97 -9.06 28.34 -0.35
C MET A 97 -10.49 27.90 -0.01
N MET A 98 -10.74 26.62 0.35
CA MET A 98 -12.10 26.09 0.56
C MET A 98 -12.21 25.22 1.81
N ASN A 99 -13.30 25.33 2.57
CA ASN A 99 -13.57 24.61 3.84
C ASN A 99 -13.22 23.09 3.77
N TRP A 100 -12.24 22.65 4.59
CA TRP A 100 -11.43 21.42 4.40
C TRP A 100 -12.17 20.09 4.58
N ILE A 101 -13.22 20.03 5.41
CA ILE A 101 -13.81 18.76 5.87
C ILE A 101 -14.63 18.04 4.77
N SER A 102 -15.20 18.76 3.79
CA SER A 102 -16.00 18.13 2.73
C SER A 102 -15.18 17.65 1.53
N ILE A 103 -13.93 18.11 1.37
CA ILE A 103 -13.12 17.87 0.16
C ILE A 103 -12.26 16.61 0.28
N LEU A 104 -11.70 16.33 1.48
CA LEU A 104 -10.89 15.14 1.75
C LEU A 104 -11.72 13.85 1.86
N ASN A 105 -12.97 13.95 2.36
CA ASN A 105 -14.01 12.90 2.34
C ASN A 105 -14.26 12.30 0.95
N ASN A 106 -13.77 12.97 -0.08
CA ASN A 106 -13.98 12.63 -1.47
C ASN A 106 -12.75 11.98 -2.12
N PHE A 107 -11.53 12.01 -1.54
CA PHE A 107 -10.32 11.57 -2.26
C PHE A 107 -10.29 10.07 -2.53
N TYR A 108 -10.36 9.22 -1.50
CA TYR A 108 -10.29 7.76 -1.67
C TYR A 108 -11.46 7.22 -2.49
N LEU A 109 -12.67 7.75 -2.24
CA LEU A 109 -13.84 7.44 -3.04
C LEU A 109 -13.68 7.93 -4.50
N LYS A 110 -13.10 9.11 -4.75
CA LYS A 110 -12.75 9.57 -6.10
C LYS A 110 -11.75 8.64 -6.76
N THR A 111 -10.70 8.21 -6.05
CA THR A 111 -9.70 7.26 -6.56
C THR A 111 -10.36 5.93 -6.96
N ALA A 112 -11.23 5.37 -6.11
CA ALA A 112 -12.01 4.18 -6.45
C ALA A 112 -12.91 4.40 -7.68
N ASN A 113 -13.58 5.54 -7.79
CA ASN A 113 -14.39 5.91 -8.96
C ASN A 113 -13.54 6.11 -10.22
N TYR A 114 -12.36 6.71 -10.13
CA TYR A 114 -11.43 6.87 -11.24
C TYR A 114 -10.87 5.53 -11.70
N ASN A 115 -10.56 4.61 -10.78
CA ASN A 115 -10.13 3.26 -11.13
C ASN A 115 -11.25 2.47 -11.81
N TYR A 116 -12.50 2.63 -11.35
CA TYR A 116 -13.66 2.07 -12.03
C TYR A 116 -13.86 2.66 -13.43
N GLU A 117 -13.74 3.97 -13.58
CA GLU A 117 -13.78 4.63 -14.90
C GLU A 117 -12.64 4.17 -15.79
N ALA A 118 -11.43 3.98 -15.25
CA ALA A 118 -10.29 3.45 -16.00
C ALA A 118 -10.60 2.06 -16.56
N LEU A 119 -11.20 1.17 -15.77
CA LEU A 119 -11.64 -0.15 -16.27
C LEU A 119 -12.68 -0.01 -17.39
N LYS A 120 -13.66 0.88 -17.26
CA LYS A 120 -14.64 1.15 -18.33
C LYS A 120 -13.96 1.63 -19.62
N GLN A 121 -13.03 2.57 -19.51
CA GLN A 121 -12.27 3.09 -20.64
C GLN A 121 -11.37 2.01 -21.25
N PHE A 122 -10.75 1.17 -20.42
CA PHE A 122 -9.97 0.02 -20.87
C PHE A 122 -10.81 -0.93 -21.69
N PHE A 123 -11.98 -1.34 -21.19
CA PHE A 123 -12.90 -2.22 -21.92
C PHE A 123 -13.47 -1.57 -23.19
N ASN A 124 -13.67 -0.26 -23.22
CA ASN A 124 -14.07 0.44 -24.45
C ASN A 124 -12.94 0.48 -25.48
N LYS A 125 -11.70 0.65 -25.03
CA LYS A 125 -10.50 0.65 -25.88
C LYS A 125 -10.13 -0.75 -26.37
N PHE A 126 -10.40 -1.77 -25.57
CA PHE A 126 -10.12 -3.18 -25.85
C PHE A 126 -11.41 -4.01 -25.71
N PRO A 127 -12.32 -3.92 -26.69
CA PRO A 127 -13.65 -4.52 -26.60
C PRO A 127 -13.65 -6.05 -26.45
N ASP A 128 -12.59 -6.74 -26.89
CA ASP A 128 -12.41 -8.20 -26.72
C ASP A 128 -12.29 -8.65 -25.25
N PHE A 129 -12.10 -7.69 -24.33
CA PHE A 129 -12.09 -7.92 -22.89
C PHE A 129 -13.43 -7.58 -22.21
N LYS A 130 -14.43 -7.05 -22.92
CA LYS A 130 -15.76 -6.83 -22.33
C LYS A 130 -16.37 -8.17 -21.88
N GLY A 131 -16.87 -8.20 -20.64
CA GLY A 131 -17.43 -9.41 -20.03
C GLY A 131 -16.40 -10.44 -19.56
N ARG A 132 -15.10 -10.20 -19.78
CA ARG A 132 -14.01 -11.07 -19.31
C ARG A 132 -14.07 -11.24 -17.79
N PRO A 133 -13.87 -12.45 -17.25
CA PRO A 133 -13.60 -12.64 -15.82
C PRO A 133 -12.50 -11.68 -15.37
N THR A 134 -12.84 -10.78 -14.45
CA THR A 134 -11.95 -9.71 -14.00
C THR A 134 -11.64 -9.92 -12.53
N ILE A 135 -10.36 -9.96 -12.20
CA ILE A 135 -9.85 -9.97 -10.83
C ILE A 135 -9.19 -8.62 -10.59
N ILE A 136 -9.47 -7.98 -9.46
CA ILE A 136 -8.70 -6.81 -9.03
C ILE A 136 -7.69 -7.24 -7.97
N SER A 137 -6.47 -6.76 -8.08
CA SER A 137 -5.37 -7.17 -7.22
C SER A 137 -4.38 -6.06 -6.96
N GLY A 138 -3.56 -6.25 -5.94
CA GLY A 138 -2.57 -5.26 -5.53
C GLY A 138 -2.00 -5.57 -4.16
N GLU A 139 -1.18 -4.64 -3.67
CA GLU A 139 -0.44 -4.81 -2.43
C GLU A 139 -0.38 -3.57 -1.52
N SER A 140 0.01 -3.78 -0.26
CA SER A 140 0.25 -2.70 0.71
C SER A 140 -1.00 -1.83 0.89
N TYR A 141 -0.91 -0.52 0.64
CA TYR A 141 -2.05 0.40 0.70
C TYR A 141 -3.16 0.10 -0.33
N ALA A 142 -2.91 -0.76 -1.32
CA ALA A 142 -3.99 -1.30 -2.14
C ALA A 142 -4.99 -2.13 -1.30
N GLY A 143 -4.64 -2.54 -0.08
CA GLY A 143 -5.58 -3.01 0.94
C GLY A 143 -6.73 -2.04 1.23
N VAL A 144 -6.55 -0.73 1.00
CA VAL A 144 -7.63 0.27 1.03
C VAL A 144 -8.26 0.43 -0.35
N TYR A 145 -7.45 0.53 -1.41
CA TYR A 145 -7.94 0.78 -2.76
C TYR A 145 -8.87 -0.32 -3.29
N LEU A 146 -8.54 -1.58 -3.03
CA LEU A 146 -9.21 -2.73 -3.62
C LEU A 146 -10.61 -2.96 -3.00
N PRO A 147 -10.81 -2.94 -1.67
CA PRO A 147 -12.15 -3.04 -1.11
C PRO A 147 -13.08 -1.90 -1.54
N MET A 148 -12.55 -0.67 -1.61
CA MET A 148 -13.31 0.48 -2.09
C MET A 148 -13.68 0.35 -3.57
N LEU A 149 -12.71 -0.02 -4.43
CA LEU A 149 -12.96 -0.25 -5.86
C LEU A 149 -13.97 -1.38 -6.08
N ALA A 150 -13.86 -2.49 -5.37
CA ALA A 150 -14.83 -3.57 -5.45
C ALA A 150 -16.25 -3.10 -5.12
N ASN A 151 -16.43 -2.30 -4.07
CA ASN A 151 -17.73 -1.72 -3.71
C ASN A 151 -18.28 -0.81 -4.81
N VAL A 152 -17.43 0.05 -5.41
CA VAL A 152 -17.82 0.89 -6.56
C VAL A 152 -18.24 0.02 -7.75
N ILE A 153 -17.52 -1.06 -8.05
CA ILE A 153 -17.86 -2.00 -9.14
C ILE A 153 -19.19 -2.71 -8.86
N ILE A 154 -19.40 -3.20 -7.63
CA ILE A 154 -20.63 -3.90 -7.21
C ILE A 154 -21.85 -2.97 -7.33
N ASN A 155 -21.73 -1.74 -6.85
CA ASN A 155 -22.81 -0.74 -6.94
C ASN A 155 -23.00 -0.24 -8.38
N GLY A 156 -21.95 -0.27 -9.19
CA GLY A 156 -21.91 0.19 -10.58
C GLY A 156 -22.48 -0.79 -11.60
N GLN A 157 -22.83 -2.03 -11.23
CA GLN A 157 -23.22 -3.10 -12.17
C GLN A 157 -24.39 -2.72 -13.09
N LYS A 158 -25.35 -1.91 -12.62
CA LYS A 158 -26.48 -1.43 -13.44
C LYS A 158 -26.05 -0.43 -14.52
N ASN A 159 -24.98 0.33 -14.27
CA ASN A 159 -24.50 1.38 -15.16
C ASN A 159 -23.47 0.84 -16.17
N TYR A 160 -22.51 0.04 -15.69
CA TYR A 160 -21.53 -0.63 -16.55
C TYR A 160 -21.12 -1.97 -15.91
N PRO A 161 -21.63 -3.11 -16.40
CA PRO A 161 -21.34 -4.39 -15.78
C PRO A 161 -19.88 -4.78 -15.99
N ILE A 162 -19.19 -5.09 -14.88
CA ILE A 162 -17.87 -5.71 -14.87
C ILE A 162 -18.02 -7.09 -14.23
N ASN A 163 -17.58 -8.13 -14.92
CA ASN A 163 -17.62 -9.50 -14.45
C ASN A 163 -16.53 -9.75 -13.39
N LEU A 164 -16.68 -9.11 -12.23
CA LEU A 164 -15.77 -9.19 -11.09
C LEU A 164 -15.83 -10.60 -10.48
N LYS A 165 -14.70 -11.31 -10.51
CA LYS A 165 -14.56 -12.70 -10.05
C LYS A 165 -13.65 -12.87 -8.83
N GLY A 166 -12.93 -11.82 -8.43
CA GLY A 166 -12.14 -11.90 -7.21
C GLY A 166 -11.42 -10.60 -6.87
N VAL A 167 -10.99 -10.52 -5.62
CA VAL A 167 -10.11 -9.48 -5.09
C VAL A 167 -8.89 -10.17 -4.48
N LEU A 168 -7.66 -9.82 -4.86
CA LEU A 168 -6.42 -10.39 -4.30
C LEU A 168 -5.60 -9.28 -3.64
N ILE A 169 -5.30 -9.41 -2.35
CA ILE A 169 -4.64 -8.37 -1.55
C ILE A 169 -3.37 -8.95 -0.94
N GLY A 170 -2.21 -8.53 -1.41
CA GLY A 170 -0.90 -8.90 -0.87
C GLY A 170 -0.47 -7.94 0.24
N ASN A 171 -0.08 -8.44 1.40
CA ASN A 171 0.42 -7.64 2.53
C ASN A 171 -0.42 -6.36 2.74
N GLY A 172 -1.74 -6.53 2.80
CA GLY A 172 -2.69 -5.43 2.71
C GLY A 172 -2.85 -4.64 3.99
N TYR A 173 -2.79 -3.31 3.90
CA TYR A 173 -3.24 -2.42 4.96
C TYR A 173 -4.78 -2.38 5.00
N LEU A 174 -5.38 -3.15 5.92
CA LEU A 174 -6.83 -3.34 6.01
C LEU A 174 -7.47 -2.62 7.21
N SER A 175 -6.72 -2.43 8.30
CA SER A 175 -7.17 -1.75 9.51
C SER A 175 -5.98 -1.14 10.23
N ARG A 176 -6.04 0.16 10.49
CA ARG A 176 -5.00 0.91 11.21
C ARG A 176 -4.82 0.38 12.61
N THR A 177 -5.93 0.24 13.33
CA THR A 177 -5.95 -0.24 14.71
C THR A 177 -5.32 -1.62 14.79
N LEU A 178 -5.73 -2.56 13.94
CA LEU A 178 -5.14 -3.89 13.94
C LEU A 178 -3.68 -3.86 13.50
N ASN A 179 -3.28 -3.02 12.54
CA ASN A 179 -1.91 -2.93 12.08
C ASN A 179 -0.97 -2.54 13.23
N ILE A 180 -1.31 -1.47 13.97
CA ILE A 180 -0.54 -1.05 15.15
C ILE A 180 -0.56 -2.12 16.26
N ASN A 181 -1.74 -2.66 16.60
CA ASN A 181 -1.86 -3.64 17.69
C ASN A 181 -1.05 -4.91 17.40
N THR A 182 -1.08 -5.39 16.15
CA THR A 182 -0.37 -6.62 15.75
C THR A 182 1.12 -6.42 15.57
N MET A 183 1.57 -5.22 15.22
CA MET A 183 2.98 -4.93 15.00
C MET A 183 3.83 -5.14 16.26
N LEU A 184 3.36 -4.72 17.43
CA LEU A 184 4.09 -4.93 18.69
C LEU A 184 4.18 -6.42 19.06
N ILE A 185 3.12 -7.17 18.79
CA ILE A 185 3.05 -8.61 19.04
C ILE A 185 3.98 -9.35 18.08
N TYR A 186 3.97 -8.94 16.81
CA TYR A 186 4.90 -9.42 15.79
C TYR A 186 6.35 -9.13 16.19
N ALA A 187 6.67 -7.90 16.61
CA ALA A 187 8.01 -7.49 17.02
C ALA A 187 8.51 -8.35 18.19
N ARG A 188 7.66 -8.61 19.19
CA ARG A 188 8.01 -9.55 20.27
C ARG A 188 8.22 -10.97 19.77
N GLY A 189 7.33 -11.47 18.92
CA GLY A 189 7.42 -12.83 18.36
C GLY A 189 8.73 -13.07 17.60
N HIS A 190 9.35 -12.00 17.10
CA HIS A 190 10.62 -12.00 16.40
C HIS A 190 11.80 -11.53 17.28
N ALA A 191 11.63 -11.48 18.60
CA ALA A 191 12.65 -11.14 19.59
C ALA A 191 13.25 -9.72 19.46
N PHE A 192 12.49 -8.76 18.94
CA PHE A 192 12.92 -7.35 18.88
C PHE A 192 12.57 -6.54 20.13
N VAL A 193 11.85 -7.13 21.09
CA VAL A 193 11.33 -6.43 22.26
C VAL A 193 11.95 -7.02 23.52
N ASP A 194 12.50 -6.15 24.37
CA ASP A 194 12.99 -6.55 25.68
C ASP A 194 11.87 -7.17 26.53
N GLU A 195 12.13 -8.34 27.12
CA GLU A 195 11.10 -9.09 27.86
C GLU A 195 10.70 -8.37 29.17
N GLY A 196 11.61 -7.61 29.80
CA GLY A 196 11.29 -6.80 30.98
C GLY A 196 10.37 -5.63 30.64
N LEU A 197 10.64 -4.94 29.53
CA LEU A 197 9.75 -3.91 28.98
C LEU A 197 8.38 -4.50 28.61
N TRP A 198 8.36 -5.64 27.93
CA TRP A 198 7.11 -6.32 27.57
C TRP A 198 6.27 -6.71 28.79
N GLN A 199 6.88 -7.29 29.82
CA GLN A 199 6.18 -7.69 31.05
C GLN A 199 5.62 -6.48 31.79
N SER A 200 6.40 -5.40 31.87
CA SER A 200 5.97 -4.14 32.49
C SER A 200 4.77 -3.57 31.74
N TYR A 201 4.87 -3.48 30.41
CA TYR A 201 3.79 -2.97 29.58
C TYR A 201 2.52 -3.83 29.68
N SER A 202 2.67 -5.16 29.60
CA SER A 202 1.57 -6.12 29.71
C SER A 202 0.81 -5.95 31.02
N LYS A 203 1.52 -5.83 32.13
CA LYS A 203 0.94 -5.71 33.47
C LYS A 203 0.30 -4.35 33.70
N GLU A 204 0.98 -3.26 33.36
CA GLU A 204 0.57 -1.90 33.70
C GLU A 204 -0.53 -1.36 32.78
N CYS A 205 -0.57 -1.83 31.53
CA CYS A 205 -1.47 -1.28 30.51
C CYS A 205 -2.51 -2.30 30.04
N CYS A 206 -2.13 -3.57 29.92
CA CYS A 206 -2.95 -4.57 29.24
C CYS A 206 -3.52 -5.65 30.16
N ASN A 207 -3.60 -5.40 31.47
CA ASN A 207 -4.13 -6.35 32.47
C ASN A 207 -3.50 -7.76 32.38
N GLY A 208 -2.22 -7.84 31.98
CA GLY A 208 -1.48 -9.09 31.81
C GLY A 208 -1.65 -9.79 30.46
N CYS A 209 -2.42 -9.25 29.51
CA CYS A 209 -2.60 -9.83 28.18
C CYS A 209 -2.57 -8.77 27.06
N ILE A 210 -1.43 -8.62 26.38
CA ILE A 210 -1.27 -7.65 25.29
C ILE A 210 -2.07 -8.06 24.04
N ASP A 211 -2.31 -9.36 23.83
CA ASP A 211 -3.01 -9.84 22.63
C ASP A 211 -4.42 -9.26 22.49
N THR A 212 -5.09 -8.98 23.60
CA THR A 212 -6.44 -8.40 23.66
C THR A 212 -6.43 -6.88 23.87
N CYS A 213 -5.26 -6.26 23.91
CA CYS A 213 -5.08 -4.88 24.30
C CYS A 213 -5.30 -3.94 23.11
N ASP A 214 -5.98 -2.82 23.35
CA ASP A 214 -6.14 -1.77 22.34
C ASP A 214 -4.95 -0.79 22.38
N ILE A 215 -3.83 -1.24 21.81
CA ILE A 215 -2.57 -0.48 21.78
C ILE A 215 -2.76 0.86 21.05
N TRP A 216 -3.57 0.87 19.99
CA TRP A 216 -3.93 2.08 19.26
C TRP A 216 -4.53 3.16 20.17
N ALA A 217 -5.40 2.79 21.11
CA ALA A 217 -5.97 3.73 22.08
C ALA A 217 -4.90 4.43 22.95
N TYR A 218 -3.75 3.79 23.19
CA TYR A 218 -2.63 4.41 23.89
C TYR A 218 -1.80 5.31 22.98
N VAL A 219 -1.62 4.95 21.71
CA VAL A 219 -0.91 5.79 20.72
C VAL A 219 -1.60 7.15 20.55
N ILE A 220 -2.92 7.17 20.54
CA ILE A 220 -3.69 8.43 20.44
C ILE A 220 -3.67 9.24 21.75
N ASN A 221 -3.48 8.59 22.91
CA ASN A 221 -3.46 9.23 24.21
C ASN A 221 -2.04 9.40 24.77
N ARG A 222 -1.37 10.45 24.30
CA ARG A 222 0.08 10.71 24.46
C ARG A 222 0.58 11.01 25.86
N ASN A 223 -0.33 11.29 26.80
CA ASN A 223 0.04 11.70 28.15
C ASN A 223 -0.08 10.54 29.15
N THR A 224 0.14 9.31 28.69
CA THR A 224 -0.02 8.10 29.50
C THR A 224 1.27 7.31 29.60
N THR A 225 1.44 6.56 30.71
CA THR A 225 2.52 5.58 30.85
C THR A 225 2.50 4.55 29.70
N CYS A 226 1.30 4.18 29.24
CA CYS A 226 1.13 3.21 28.16
C CYS A 226 1.59 3.73 26.80
N TYR A 227 1.41 5.03 26.53
CA TYR A 227 2.03 5.67 25.37
C TYR A 227 3.56 5.56 25.43
N ASN A 228 4.18 5.85 26.58
CA ASN A 228 5.63 5.77 26.74
C ASN A 228 6.16 4.34 26.55
N HIS A 229 5.48 3.33 27.10
CA HIS A 229 5.82 1.92 26.83
C HIS A 229 5.71 1.58 25.35
N THR A 230 4.65 2.06 24.68
CA THR A 230 4.43 1.83 23.24
C THR A 230 5.57 2.41 22.41
N VAL A 231 5.93 3.68 22.66
CA VAL A 231 7.03 4.36 21.98
C VAL A 231 8.36 3.67 22.25
N ALA A 232 8.64 3.28 23.50
CA ALA A 232 9.89 2.57 23.83
C ALA A 232 10.04 1.25 23.05
N ILE A 233 8.95 0.50 22.87
CA ILE A 233 8.96 -0.72 22.04
C ILE A 233 9.18 -0.38 20.56
N PHE A 234 8.51 0.66 20.05
CA PHE A 234 8.70 1.13 18.68
C PHE A 234 10.15 1.55 18.39
N ASP A 235 10.78 2.26 19.33
CA ASP A 235 12.17 2.68 19.22
C ASP A 235 13.12 1.47 19.20
N GLN A 236 12.92 0.50 20.11
CA GLN A 236 13.75 -0.72 20.18
C GLN A 236 13.80 -1.48 18.87
N PHE A 237 12.64 -1.79 18.27
CA PHE A 237 12.67 -2.55 17.03
C PHE A 237 13.08 -1.69 15.84
N SER A 238 12.79 -0.38 15.84
CA SER A 238 13.25 0.51 14.76
C SER A 238 14.77 0.66 14.73
N ASP A 239 15.43 0.51 15.88
CA ASP A 239 16.90 0.42 15.97
C ASP A 239 17.44 -0.94 15.50
N CYS A 240 16.67 -2.02 15.65
CA CYS A 240 17.08 -3.37 15.30
C CYS A 240 16.77 -3.77 13.85
N ILE A 241 15.67 -3.28 13.29
CA ILE A 241 15.18 -3.68 11.97
C ILE A 241 15.88 -2.84 10.91
N SER A 242 16.69 -3.51 10.10
CA SER A 242 17.27 -2.90 8.91
C SER A 242 16.29 -2.83 7.76
N ASN A 243 15.27 -3.68 7.64
CA ASN A 243 14.32 -3.61 6.54
C ASN A 243 12.92 -3.98 7.04
N GLY A 244 11.98 -3.05 6.94
CA GLY A 244 10.60 -3.26 7.39
C GLY A 244 9.78 -4.19 6.49
N TYR A 245 10.15 -4.28 5.21
CA TYR A 245 9.43 -5.10 4.21
C TYR A 245 9.87 -6.57 4.24
N ASP A 246 11.06 -6.85 4.77
CA ASP A 246 11.51 -8.19 5.16
C ASP A 246 12.54 -8.07 6.28
N ILE A 247 12.15 -8.45 7.50
CA ILE A 247 12.97 -8.29 8.71
C ILE A 247 14.28 -9.10 8.71
N TYR A 248 14.44 -10.06 7.78
CA TYR A 248 15.64 -10.89 7.66
C TYR A 248 16.58 -10.42 6.55
N LEU A 249 16.19 -9.42 5.78
CA LEU A 249 17.02 -8.82 4.74
C LEU A 249 17.69 -7.53 5.20
N ASN A 250 18.85 -7.24 4.60
CA ASN A 250 19.54 -5.97 4.81
C ASN A 250 18.78 -4.82 4.14
N CYS A 251 18.90 -3.61 4.70
CA CYS A 251 18.41 -2.39 4.05
C CYS A 251 19.17 -2.17 2.73
N GLY A 252 18.46 -2.01 1.61
CA GLY A 252 19.08 -1.79 0.30
C GLY A 252 19.73 -0.40 0.11
N MET A 253 19.67 0.50 1.09
CA MET A 253 20.19 1.86 0.94
C MET A 253 21.71 1.94 1.10
N SER A 254 22.35 2.65 0.16
CA SER A 254 23.81 2.73 0.00
C SER A 254 24.57 3.56 1.05
N THR A 255 23.89 4.34 1.91
CA THR A 255 24.55 5.17 2.94
C THR A 255 23.89 5.10 4.32
N LYS A 256 24.72 5.17 5.38
CA LYS A 256 24.27 5.19 6.79
C LYS A 256 23.38 6.39 7.13
N SER A 257 23.55 7.53 6.46
CA SER A 257 22.68 8.71 6.62
C SER A 257 21.27 8.48 6.06
N SER A 258 21.17 7.80 4.91
CA SER A 258 19.89 7.43 4.31
C SER A 258 19.17 6.35 5.12
N GLN A 259 19.91 5.41 5.73
CA GLN A 259 19.34 4.42 6.66
C GLN A 259 18.76 5.08 7.92
N SER A 260 19.46 6.06 8.50
CA SER A 260 18.93 6.84 9.64
C SER A 260 17.67 7.64 9.26
N LEU A 261 17.62 8.22 8.06
CA LEU A 261 16.44 8.94 7.56
C LEU A 261 15.27 7.98 7.31
N ALA A 262 15.53 6.80 6.76
CA ALA A 262 14.55 5.73 6.54
C ALA A 262 13.98 5.18 7.86
N ASN A 263 14.82 4.95 8.87
CA ASN A 263 14.37 4.51 10.21
C ASN A 263 13.53 5.59 10.89
N ASN A 264 13.95 6.86 10.79
CA ASN A 264 13.15 8.00 11.25
C ASN A 264 11.81 8.13 10.49
N LYS A 265 11.75 7.75 9.21
CA LYS A 265 10.51 7.75 8.40
C LYS A 265 9.62 6.55 8.73
N LEU A 266 10.18 5.37 9.01
CA LEU A 266 9.48 4.19 9.53
C LEU A 266 8.82 4.53 10.87
N LEU A 267 9.60 5.09 11.80
CA LEU A 267 9.09 5.62 13.07
C LEU A 267 8.02 6.68 12.86
N ARG A 268 8.14 7.59 11.87
CA ARG A 268 7.07 8.53 11.52
C ARG A 268 5.84 7.85 10.92
N LEU A 269 5.97 6.80 10.12
CA LEU A 269 4.84 6.02 9.61
C LEU A 269 4.08 5.34 10.75
N PHE A 270 4.80 4.88 11.78
CA PHE A 270 4.21 4.24 12.97
C PHE A 270 3.74 5.21 14.07
N SER A 271 4.36 6.40 14.18
CA SER A 271 4.07 7.43 15.19
C SER A 271 3.23 8.60 14.68
N ARG A 272 2.83 8.60 13.39
CA ARG A 272 2.03 9.69 12.81
C ARG A 272 0.63 9.71 13.42
N THR A 273 0.54 10.53 14.46
CA THR A 273 -0.45 11.61 14.57
C THR A 273 -0.96 12.05 13.20
N PRO A 274 -2.25 12.39 13.08
CA PRO A 274 -2.73 13.26 12.01
C PRO A 274 -1.78 14.46 11.88
N PHE A 275 -1.39 14.81 10.66
CA PHE A 275 -0.52 15.94 10.30
C PHE A 275 -1.06 17.32 10.78
N MET A 276 -2.19 17.34 11.49
CA MET A 276 -3.01 18.49 11.89
C MET A 276 -2.41 19.45 12.93
N LEU A 277 -1.17 19.29 13.42
CA LEU A 277 -0.64 20.20 14.45
C LEU A 277 0.76 20.78 14.20
N LYS A 278 1.48 20.38 13.13
CA LYS A 278 2.81 20.96 12.89
C LYS A 278 2.79 22.36 12.26
N THR A 279 1.67 22.80 11.68
CA THR A 279 1.53 24.11 11.02
C THR A 279 0.74 25.15 11.82
N LEU A 280 0.10 24.78 12.94
CA LEU A 280 -0.61 25.73 13.81
C LEU A 280 0.06 25.90 15.19
N GLY A 281 0.77 24.88 15.69
CA GLY A 281 1.52 24.99 16.96
C GLY A 281 2.78 25.84 16.86
N SER A 282 3.42 25.91 15.68
CA SER A 282 4.65 26.68 15.47
C SER A 282 4.43 28.18 15.29
N LEU A 283 3.17 28.65 15.30
CA LEU A 283 2.83 30.07 15.21
C LEU A 283 2.25 30.64 16.50
N LEU A 284 1.93 29.81 17.52
CA LEU A 284 1.16 30.31 18.65
C LEU A 284 1.50 29.83 20.06
N LEU A 285 2.42 28.90 20.33
CA LEU A 285 2.75 28.57 21.73
C LEU A 285 4.25 28.33 21.96
N GLU A 286 4.70 28.95 23.05
CA GLU A 286 6.07 29.17 23.49
C GLU A 286 6.88 27.88 23.73
N GLU A 287 8.15 28.01 23.33
CA GLU A 287 9.40 27.46 23.83
C GLU A 287 9.42 26.45 24.99
N ASN A 288 10.39 25.53 24.85
CA ASN A 288 11.06 24.72 25.89
C ASN A 288 10.54 23.29 26.12
N LYS A 289 11.03 22.36 25.28
CA LYS A 289 11.62 21.05 25.71
C LYS A 289 12.14 20.09 24.62
N PHE A 290 12.40 20.54 23.40
CA PHE A 290 13.12 19.75 22.38
C PHE A 290 14.25 20.57 21.76
N GLU A 291 15.33 20.79 22.52
CA GLU A 291 16.40 21.72 22.14
C GLU A 291 17.66 21.08 21.52
N ASN A 292 17.65 19.79 21.16
CA ASN A 292 18.86 19.13 20.62
C ASN A 292 18.78 18.66 19.16
N LEU A 293 17.91 19.25 18.33
CA LEU A 293 17.86 18.98 16.87
C LEU A 293 17.97 20.25 16.02
N LYS A 294 18.84 21.19 16.41
CA LYS A 294 19.19 22.33 15.57
C LYS A 294 20.63 22.20 15.08
N THR A 295 20.80 21.58 13.92
CA THR A 295 21.82 21.93 12.90
C THR A 295 21.62 21.08 11.65
N GLN A 296 20.64 21.39 10.80
CA GLN A 296 20.77 21.15 9.36
C GLN A 296 20.11 22.32 8.61
N SER A 297 20.87 22.83 7.65
CA SER A 297 20.72 24.09 6.92
C SER A 297 19.46 24.18 6.07
N GLU A 298 18.99 25.41 5.89
CA GLU A 298 17.81 25.88 5.12
C GLU A 298 17.89 25.64 3.58
N ASP A 299 18.41 24.51 3.11
CA ASP A 299 18.55 24.18 1.68
C ASP A 299 17.83 22.87 1.27
N GLU A 300 16.82 22.45 2.03
CA GLU A 300 15.96 21.30 1.70
C GLU A 300 15.00 21.62 0.54
N ARG A 301 15.52 21.54 -0.69
CA ARG A 301 14.72 21.24 -1.86
C ARG A 301 14.02 19.89 -1.66
N TYR A 302 12.69 19.91 -1.65
CA TYR A 302 11.74 18.81 -1.88
C TYR A 302 12.40 17.44 -2.10
N ASP A 303 12.49 16.63 -1.04
CA ASP A 303 12.99 15.27 -1.09
C ASP A 303 11.88 14.35 -1.65
N PRO A 304 12.09 13.61 -2.76
CA PRO A 304 11.13 12.61 -3.23
C PRO A 304 10.79 11.61 -2.12
N ALA A 305 9.66 10.93 -2.25
CA ALA A 305 9.21 9.98 -1.23
C ALA A 305 10.15 8.77 -1.17
N ILE A 306 11.27 8.87 -0.44
CA ILE A 306 12.20 7.77 -0.21
C ILE A 306 11.40 6.62 0.40
N ILE A 307 11.42 5.48 -0.29
CA ILE A 307 10.84 4.22 0.20
C ILE A 307 11.84 3.63 1.20
N PRO A 308 11.44 3.42 2.48
CA PRO A 308 12.38 2.92 3.47
C PRO A 308 13.02 1.60 3.02
N CYS A 309 14.34 1.57 2.92
CA CYS A 309 15.11 0.34 2.65
C CYS A 309 14.96 -0.32 1.28
N VAL A 310 14.36 0.39 0.33
CA VAL A 310 14.37 0.05 -1.09
C VAL A 310 15.24 1.06 -1.83
N ASP A 311 16.12 0.61 -2.73
CA ASP A 311 16.86 1.52 -3.61
C ASP A 311 16.00 1.89 -4.82
N ASP A 312 15.12 2.88 -4.61
CA ASP A 312 14.20 3.43 -5.62
C ASP A 312 14.92 4.12 -6.79
N ASN A 313 16.21 4.42 -6.66
CA ASN A 313 16.99 5.05 -7.73
C ASN A 313 17.11 4.14 -8.95
N ILE A 314 17.17 2.82 -8.77
CA ILE A 314 17.38 1.89 -9.88
C ILE A 314 16.20 1.96 -10.87
N LEU A 315 14.97 1.81 -10.36
CA LEU A 315 13.77 1.89 -11.17
C LEU A 315 13.51 3.32 -11.65
N THR A 316 13.69 4.32 -10.77
CA THR A 316 13.56 5.74 -11.11
C THR A 316 14.47 6.14 -12.28
N ASN A 317 15.75 5.75 -12.23
CA ASN A 317 16.70 6.04 -13.30
C ASN A 317 16.30 5.34 -14.60
N TYR A 318 15.91 4.06 -14.52
CA TYR A 318 15.51 3.28 -15.68
C TYR A 318 14.29 3.89 -16.40
N ILE A 319 13.22 4.21 -15.68
CA ILE A 319 11.99 4.76 -16.26
C ILE A 319 12.24 6.14 -16.89
N ASN A 320 13.13 6.94 -16.30
CA ASN A 320 13.45 8.27 -16.81
C ASN A 320 14.40 8.29 -18.02
N LEU A 321 14.95 7.15 -18.44
CA LEU A 321 15.71 7.08 -19.70
C LEU A 321 14.82 7.54 -20.88
N PRO A 322 15.29 8.45 -21.75
CA PRO A 322 14.45 8.99 -22.83
C PRO A 322 13.80 7.92 -23.71
N LYS A 323 14.55 6.86 -24.03
CA LYS A 323 14.08 5.71 -24.81
C LYS A 323 13.01 4.90 -24.07
N VAL A 324 13.11 4.78 -22.75
CA VAL A 324 12.12 4.07 -21.92
C VAL A 324 10.84 4.90 -21.82
N ARG A 325 10.93 6.21 -21.54
CA ARG A 325 9.77 7.11 -21.55
C ARG A 325 9.03 7.09 -22.89
N GLU A 326 9.77 7.18 -23.99
CA GLU A 326 9.20 7.07 -25.35
C GLU A 326 8.53 5.70 -25.55
N THR A 327 9.18 4.62 -25.14
CA THR A 327 8.62 3.27 -25.24
C THR A 327 7.35 3.13 -24.40
N LEU A 328 7.30 3.71 -23.21
CA LEU A 328 6.13 3.71 -22.32
C LEU A 328 5.02 4.66 -22.79
N ASN A 329 5.19 5.33 -23.94
CA ASN A 329 4.29 6.32 -24.49
C ASN A 329 4.04 7.51 -23.54
N ILE A 330 5.04 7.89 -22.75
CA ILE A 330 4.96 9.07 -21.86
C ILE A 330 5.10 10.33 -22.73
N PRO A 331 4.14 11.27 -22.70
CA PRO A 331 4.18 12.50 -23.50
C PRO A 331 5.44 13.30 -23.23
N LYS A 332 6.10 13.79 -24.29
CA LYS A 332 7.27 14.68 -24.18
C LYS A 332 6.96 15.99 -23.45
N SER A 333 5.68 16.39 -23.40
CA SER A 333 5.21 17.55 -22.64
C SER A 333 5.26 17.34 -21.13
N LEU A 334 5.23 16.09 -20.66
CA LEU A 334 5.49 15.74 -19.26
C LEU A 334 7.01 15.68 -19.08
N ASN A 335 7.61 16.83 -18.78
CA ASN A 335 9.06 16.97 -18.56
C ASN A 335 9.46 16.76 -17.09
N ASN A 336 8.55 16.26 -16.26
CA ASN A 336 8.83 15.90 -14.89
C ASN A 336 9.51 14.53 -14.80
N THR A 337 10.45 14.45 -13.86
CA THR A 337 11.04 13.19 -13.41
C THR A 337 9.92 12.32 -12.86
N TRP A 338 9.83 11.09 -13.37
CA TRP A 338 9.00 10.05 -12.77
C TRP A 338 9.68 9.59 -11.48
N TYR A 339 8.93 9.36 -10.41
CA TYR A 339 9.43 8.79 -9.17
C TYR A 339 8.59 7.56 -8.82
N GLU A 340 9.19 6.62 -8.11
CA GLU A 340 8.51 5.37 -7.72
C GLU A 340 7.29 5.63 -6.84
N CYS A 341 7.43 6.54 -5.86
CA CYS A 341 6.34 7.03 -5.05
C CYS A 341 6.34 8.56 -5.03
N SER A 342 5.16 9.17 -4.98
CA SER A 342 5.01 10.60 -4.73
C SER A 342 4.54 10.86 -3.30
N ASP A 343 5.07 11.89 -2.65
CA ASP A 343 4.60 12.32 -1.33
C ASP A 343 3.17 12.89 -1.46
N PHE A 344 2.19 12.13 -0.99
CA PHE A 344 0.81 12.61 -0.86
C PHE A 344 0.53 12.99 0.60
N ILE A 345 -0.24 14.06 0.76
CA ILE A 345 -0.84 14.41 2.05
C ILE A 345 -2.08 13.52 2.21
N TYR A 346 -2.03 12.62 3.18
CA TYR A 346 -3.13 11.70 3.49
C TYR A 346 -4.06 12.28 4.56
N ASP A 347 -5.34 11.97 4.41
CA ASP A 347 -6.34 12.14 5.46
C ASP A 347 -6.73 10.76 6.02
N ASP A 348 -6.90 10.70 7.34
CA ASP A 348 -7.09 9.50 8.16
C ASP A 348 -8.56 9.04 8.21
N GLN A 349 -9.28 9.20 7.10
CA GLN A 349 -10.74 9.02 7.09
C GLN A 349 -11.21 7.58 6.86
N TYR A 350 -10.40 6.74 6.20
CA TYR A 350 -10.73 5.35 5.93
C TYR A 350 -9.66 4.45 6.54
N ASP A 351 -9.71 4.35 7.86
CA ASP A 351 -8.74 3.60 8.66
C ASP A 351 -9.11 2.12 8.85
N ASP A 352 -10.29 1.71 8.38
CA ASP A 352 -10.78 0.34 8.53
C ASP A 352 -11.66 -0.11 7.35
N MET A 353 -11.30 -1.24 6.75
CA MET A 353 -11.95 -1.80 5.55
C MET A 353 -13.04 -2.83 5.85
N LEU A 354 -13.40 -3.06 7.12
CA LEU A 354 -14.29 -4.16 7.53
C LEU A 354 -15.65 -4.11 6.83
N ASP A 355 -16.30 -2.95 6.79
CA ASP A 355 -17.62 -2.82 6.17
C ASP A 355 -17.57 -2.96 4.65
N PHE A 356 -16.52 -2.45 4.02
CA PHE A 356 -16.28 -2.65 2.58
C PHE A 356 -16.10 -4.14 2.27
N MET A 357 -15.34 -4.87 3.09
CA MET A 357 -15.12 -6.30 2.94
C MET A 357 -16.40 -7.12 3.17
N LYS A 358 -17.21 -6.78 4.17
CA LYS A 358 -18.54 -7.38 4.38
C LYS A 358 -19.46 -7.22 3.17
N ASN A 359 -19.45 -6.05 2.52
CA ASN A 359 -20.22 -5.82 1.30
C ASN A 359 -19.76 -6.70 0.13
N ILE A 360 -18.45 -6.90 -0.03
CA ILE A 360 -17.87 -7.76 -1.09
C ILE A 360 -18.28 -9.22 -0.88
N ILE A 361 -18.20 -9.69 0.36
CA ILE A 361 -18.62 -11.05 0.75
C ILE A 361 -20.13 -11.23 0.53
N LYS A 362 -20.94 -10.24 0.93
CA LYS A 362 -22.40 -10.25 0.69
C LYS A 362 -22.75 -10.30 -0.81
N ALA A 363 -21.93 -9.66 -1.65
CA ALA A 363 -22.04 -9.71 -3.10
C ALA A 363 -21.51 -11.03 -3.72
N LYS A 364 -21.04 -11.98 -2.90
CA LYS A 364 -20.48 -13.27 -3.30
C LYS A 364 -19.25 -13.15 -4.21
N VAL A 365 -18.45 -12.12 -4.00
CA VAL A 365 -17.16 -11.95 -4.67
C VAL A 365 -16.07 -12.57 -3.78
N PRO A 366 -15.33 -13.59 -4.25
CA PRO A 366 -14.22 -14.17 -3.49
C PRO A 366 -13.12 -13.14 -3.22
N VAL A 367 -12.49 -13.20 -2.04
CA VAL A 367 -11.33 -12.36 -1.71
C VAL A 367 -10.20 -13.21 -1.15
N LEU A 368 -8.98 -13.02 -1.64
CA LEU A 368 -7.78 -13.65 -1.11
C LEU A 368 -6.90 -12.56 -0.49
N ALA A 369 -6.72 -12.59 0.82
CA ALA A 369 -5.70 -11.76 1.47
C ALA A 369 -4.50 -12.66 1.83
N TYR A 370 -3.34 -12.36 1.27
CA TYR A 370 -2.12 -13.15 1.46
C TYR A 370 -1.01 -12.24 1.98
N TYR A 371 -0.17 -12.77 2.86
CA TYR A 371 0.82 -11.99 3.59
C TYR A 371 2.13 -12.77 3.60
N GLY A 372 3.23 -12.12 3.21
CA GLY A 372 4.57 -12.58 3.58
C GLY A 372 4.72 -12.51 5.10
N ASP A 373 5.24 -13.59 5.70
CA ASP A 373 5.35 -13.72 7.16
C ASP A 373 6.55 -12.98 7.76
N THR A 374 7.39 -12.38 6.91
CA THR A 374 8.58 -11.60 7.26
C THR A 374 8.38 -10.08 7.17
N ASP A 375 7.23 -9.62 6.66
CA ASP A 375 6.88 -8.20 6.56
C ASP A 375 6.33 -7.69 7.90
N ILE A 376 6.93 -6.65 8.47
CA ILE A 376 6.41 -6.01 9.70
C ILE A 376 5.47 -4.85 9.38
N VAL A 377 5.63 -4.20 8.22
CA VAL A 377 4.86 -2.99 7.83
C VAL A 377 3.39 -3.33 7.71
N CYS A 378 3.04 -4.36 6.94
CA CYS A 378 1.68 -4.89 6.86
C CYS A 378 1.72 -6.37 7.23
N ASN A 379 2.01 -6.63 8.50
CA ASN A 379 2.29 -7.97 8.98
C ASN A 379 1.12 -8.95 8.86
N PHE A 380 1.49 -10.22 8.91
CA PHE A 380 0.59 -11.33 8.67
C PHE A 380 -0.50 -11.50 9.76
N LEU A 381 -0.22 -11.08 11.01
CA LEU A 381 -1.18 -11.11 12.11
C LEU A 381 -2.30 -10.07 11.91
N LEU A 382 -2.03 -8.94 11.23
CA LEU A 382 -3.07 -7.99 10.81
C LEU A 382 -4.11 -8.70 9.95
N GLY A 383 -3.67 -9.42 8.92
CA GLY A 383 -4.57 -10.15 8.03
C GLY A 383 -5.41 -11.20 8.76
N GLU A 384 -4.78 -11.97 9.64
CA GLU A 384 -5.43 -13.00 10.45
C GLU A 384 -6.50 -12.40 11.39
N ARG A 385 -6.15 -11.38 12.17
CA ARG A 385 -7.11 -10.73 13.09
C ARG A 385 -8.22 -10.00 12.35
N PHE A 386 -7.93 -9.39 11.21
CA PHE A 386 -8.94 -8.71 10.39
C PHE A 386 -9.95 -9.73 9.83
N ALA A 387 -9.48 -10.90 9.41
CA ALA A 387 -10.36 -11.97 8.95
C ALA A 387 -11.28 -12.49 10.06
N ASP A 388 -10.79 -12.65 11.28
CA ASP A 388 -11.61 -13.05 12.43
C ASP A 388 -12.75 -12.04 12.69
N GLN A 389 -12.49 -10.74 12.53
CA GLN A 389 -13.49 -9.68 12.71
C GLN A 389 -14.61 -9.69 11.65
N LEU A 390 -14.43 -10.38 10.52
CA LEU A 390 -15.50 -10.53 9.52
C LEU A 390 -16.66 -11.38 10.06
N GLY A 391 -16.43 -12.19 11.10
CA GLY A 391 -17.48 -13.02 11.71
C GLY A 391 -18.07 -14.05 10.75
N ILE A 392 -17.30 -14.45 9.73
CA ILE A 392 -17.73 -15.44 8.74
C ILE A 392 -17.51 -16.86 9.26
N LYS A 393 -18.34 -17.79 8.79
CA LYS A 393 -18.20 -19.21 9.14
C LYS A 393 -16.90 -19.76 8.57
N LEU A 394 -16.01 -20.23 9.45
CA LEU A 394 -14.81 -20.95 9.07
C LEU A 394 -15.20 -22.27 8.37
N LEU A 395 -14.79 -22.44 7.11
CA LEU A 395 -15.03 -23.66 6.34
C LEU A 395 -13.91 -24.69 6.55
N THR A 396 -12.67 -24.21 6.52
CA THR A 396 -11.47 -25.03 6.64
C THR A 396 -10.57 -24.42 7.72
N PRO A 397 -10.12 -25.20 8.73
CA PRO A 397 -9.13 -24.72 9.68
C PRO A 397 -7.84 -24.26 8.99
N LYS A 398 -7.05 -23.43 9.67
CA LYS A 398 -5.71 -23.02 9.20
C LYS A 398 -4.88 -24.27 8.93
N ASN A 399 -4.42 -24.42 7.69
CA ASN A 399 -3.61 -25.54 7.24
C ASN A 399 -2.45 -25.00 6.39
N PRO A 400 -1.26 -25.63 6.46
CA PRO A 400 -0.16 -25.25 5.59
C PRO A 400 -0.54 -25.54 4.13
N TRP A 401 -0.23 -24.61 3.23
CA TRP A 401 -0.26 -24.88 1.79
C TRP A 401 1.13 -25.30 1.32
N ILE A 402 1.20 -26.22 0.36
CA ILE A 402 2.48 -26.71 -0.18
C ILE A 402 2.50 -26.41 -1.67
N PHE A 403 3.48 -25.64 -2.10
CA PHE A 403 3.76 -25.38 -3.51
C PHE A 403 5.15 -25.91 -3.84
N GLU A 404 5.24 -26.85 -4.80
CA GLU A 404 6.51 -27.43 -5.27
C GLU A 404 7.47 -27.89 -4.16
N LYS A 405 6.93 -28.55 -3.11
CA LYS A 405 7.66 -29.04 -1.92
C LYS A 405 8.19 -27.94 -0.98
N LYS A 406 7.82 -26.68 -1.18
CA LYS A 406 8.01 -25.60 -0.21
C LYS A 406 6.69 -25.33 0.52
N MET A 407 6.77 -25.11 1.82
CA MET A 407 5.63 -24.69 2.62
C MET A 407 5.36 -23.21 2.31
N VAL A 408 4.12 -22.89 1.95
CA VAL A 408 3.61 -21.54 1.81
C VAL A 408 2.49 -21.41 2.84
N VAL A 409 2.68 -20.57 3.86
CA VAL A 409 1.63 -20.31 4.83
C VAL A 409 0.77 -19.17 4.28
N LEU A 410 -0.26 -19.51 3.49
CA LEU A 410 -1.30 -18.54 3.13
C LEU A 410 -2.22 -18.34 4.34
N LEU A 411 -2.31 -17.11 4.83
CA LEU A 411 -3.11 -16.78 6.02
C LEU A 411 -4.61 -16.65 5.74
N LEU A 412 -5.00 -16.55 4.49
CA LEU A 412 -6.35 -16.85 4.07
C LEU A 412 -6.33 -17.62 2.76
N ASN A 413 -7.15 -18.65 2.66
CA ASN A 413 -7.65 -19.14 1.39
C ASN A 413 -9.18 -18.99 1.45
N MET A 414 -9.74 -17.88 0.94
CA MET A 414 -11.20 -17.83 0.74
C MET A 414 -11.62 -18.36 -0.64
N MET A 415 -10.74 -19.08 -1.36
CA MET A 415 -11.10 -19.70 -2.64
C MET A 415 -12.05 -20.89 -2.50
N ASP A 416 -12.29 -21.39 -1.29
CA ASP A 416 -13.24 -22.49 -1.06
C ASP A 416 -14.64 -22.00 -0.60
N LEU A 417 -14.99 -20.74 -0.90
CA LEU A 417 -16.34 -20.19 -0.68
C LEU A 417 -17.33 -20.58 -1.79
N LEU A 418 -17.39 -21.85 -2.21
CA LEU A 418 -18.48 -22.37 -3.03
C LEU A 418 -18.60 -23.90 -2.83
N TYR A 419 -19.44 -24.31 -1.88
CA TYR A 419 -20.52 -25.29 -2.09
C TYR A 419 -21.67 -25.03 -1.10
#